data_AF-A0A1V5KZH9-F1
#
_entry.id   AF-A0A1V5KZH9-F1
#
_cell.length_a   1.000
_cell.length_b   1.000
_cell.length_c   1.000
_cell.angle_alpha   90.00
_cell.angle_beta   90.00
_cell.angle_gamma   90.00
#
_symmetry.space_group_name_H-M   'P 1'
#
loop_
_entity.id
_entity.type
_entity.pdbx_description
1 polymer ?
#
loop_
_entity_poly.entity_id
_entity_poly.type
_entity_poly.pdbx_seq_one_letter_code
_entity_poly.pdbx_strand_id
1 'polypeptide(L)'
;MDLTQRINNDQEGGKIAINNQIEKLTRARIPDDVLDSAFQRLAVTYDPETDSIEEFARLSYDYGYLKEQPSLKGLVNTELLNQALREKGLPPVQ
;
A
#
# COMPACT_ATOMS: atom_id res chain seq x y z
N MET A 1 -5.99 1.64 -10.14
CA MET A 1 -6.76 2.81 -9.69
C MET A 1 -8.19 2.41 -9.40
N ASP A 2 -8.89 1.84 -10.38
CA ASP A 2 -10.30 1.46 -10.25
C ASP A 2 -10.59 0.52 -9.07
N LEU A 3 -9.72 -0.48 -8.82
CA LEU A 3 -9.87 -1.36 -7.66
C LEU A 3 -9.66 -0.61 -6.34
N THR A 4 -8.63 0.24 -6.25
CA THR A 4 -8.35 1.07 -5.06
C THR A 4 -9.53 1.98 -4.75
N GLN A 5 -10.04 2.70 -5.76
CA GLN A 5 -11.21 3.57 -5.62
C GLN A 5 -12.45 2.79 -5.21
N ARG A 6 -12.67 1.61 -5.81
CA ARG A 6 -13.78 0.73 -5.45
C ARG A 6 -13.72 0.29 -3.99
N ILE A 7 -12.55 -0.09 -3.48
CA ILE A 7 -12.38 -0.46 -2.07
C ILE A 7 -12.62 0.74 -1.14
N ASN A 8 -12.16 1.93 -1.52
CA ASN A 8 -12.42 3.14 -0.72
C ASN A 8 -13.90 3.53 -0.71
N ASN A 9 -14.64 3.30 -1.80
CA ASN A 9 -16.08 3.58 -1.88
C ASN A 9 -16.95 2.50 -1.24
N ASP A 10 -16.44 1.28 -1.08
CA ASP A 10 -17.11 0.13 -0.46
C ASP A 10 -16.12 -0.59 0.46
N GLN A 11 -15.92 -0.03 1.66
CA GLN A 11 -14.98 -0.58 2.62
C GLN A 11 -15.42 -1.95 3.14
N GLU A 12 -16.72 -2.19 3.31
CA GLU A 12 -17.26 -3.48 3.76
C GLU A 12 -17.00 -4.59 2.74
N GLY A 13 -17.36 -4.36 1.47
CA GLY A 13 -17.08 -5.30 0.39
C GLY A 13 -15.58 -5.49 0.18
N GLY A 14 -14.79 -4.42 0.31
CA GLY A 14 -13.33 -4.46 0.23
C GLY A 14 -12.71 -5.33 1.32
N LYS A 15 -13.11 -5.14 2.58
CA LYS A 15 -12.68 -5.92 3.75
C LYS A 15 -12.97 -7.41 3.56
N ILE A 16 -14.18 -7.76 3.13
CA ILE A 16 -14.58 -9.16 2.87
C ILE A 16 -13.72 -9.75 1.74
N ALA A 17 -13.55 -9.03 0.63
CA ALA A 17 -12.76 -9.50 -0.50
C ALA A 17 -11.28 -9.73 -0.12
N ILE A 18 -10.70 -8.82 0.66
CA ILE A 18 -9.33 -8.92 1.15
C ILE A 18 -9.18 -10.12 2.09
N ASN A 19 -10.05 -10.28 3.08
CA ASN A 19 -9.95 -11.41 4.02
C ASN A 19 -10.12 -12.77 3.33
N ASN A 20 -11.05 -12.87 2.38
CA ASN A 20 -11.22 -14.08 1.57
C ASN A 20 -9.96 -14.40 0.75
N GLN A 21 -9.28 -13.39 0.22
CA GLN A 21 -8.04 -13.59 -0.53
C GLN A 21 -6.87 -13.98 0.39
N ILE A 22 -6.80 -13.42 1.61
CA ILE A 22 -5.82 -13.82 2.63
C ILE A 22 -6.05 -15.29 3.01
N GLU A 23 -7.28 -15.70 3.27
CA GLU A 23 -7.64 -17.08 3.59
C GLU A 23 -7.28 -18.04 2.46
N LYS A 24 -7.54 -17.65 1.21
CA LYS A 24 -7.16 -18.43 0.04
C LYS A 24 -5.64 -18.63 -0.07
N LEU A 25 -4.86 -17.59 0.20
CA LEU A 25 -3.39 -17.62 0.06
C LEU A 25 -2.67 -18.27 1.25
N THR A 26 -3.19 -18.06 2.47
CA THR A 26 -2.51 -18.42 3.72
C THR A 26 -3.18 -19.56 4.48
N ARG A 27 -4.42 -19.93 4.11
CA ARG A 27 -5.33 -20.83 4.86
C ARG A 27 -5.72 -20.31 6.24
N ALA A 28 -5.44 -19.05 6.54
CA ALA A 28 -5.81 -18.38 7.77
C ALA A 28 -6.72 -17.18 7.47
N ARG A 29 -7.76 -17.01 8.29
CA ARG A 29 -8.68 -15.89 8.21
C ARG A 29 -8.39 -14.91 9.35
N ILE A 30 -8.40 -13.62 9.06
CA ILE A 30 -8.31 -12.60 10.11
C ILE A 30 -9.69 -12.51 10.79
N PRO A 31 -9.76 -12.51 12.14
CA PRO A 31 -11.01 -12.30 12.86
C PRO A 31 -11.73 -11.02 12.43
N ASP A 32 -13.06 -11.08 12.35
CA ASP A 32 -13.86 -9.98 11.80
C ASP A 32 -13.73 -8.71 12.64
N ASP A 33 -13.67 -8.82 13.97
CA ASP A 33 -13.48 -7.69 14.90
C ASP A 33 -12.13 -6.98 14.71
N VAL A 34 -11.07 -7.75 14.45
CA VAL A 34 -9.73 -7.21 14.13
C VAL A 34 -9.76 -6.47 12.80
N LEU A 35 -10.44 -7.01 11.79
CA LEU A 35 -10.57 -6.36 10.50
C LEU A 35 -11.39 -5.07 10.59
N ASP A 36 -12.50 -5.09 11.32
CA ASP A 36 -13.34 -3.91 11.53
C ASP A 36 -12.53 -2.76 12.13
N SER A 37 -11.76 -3.06 13.18
CA SER A 37 -10.89 -2.09 13.85
C SER A 37 -9.72 -1.60 12.97
N ALA A 38 -9.18 -2.47 12.13
CA ALA A 38 -8.12 -2.11 11.19
C ALA A 38 -8.63 -1.20 10.07
N PHE A 39 -9.75 -1.54 9.44
CA PHE A 39 -10.31 -0.81 8.30
C PHE A 39 -10.79 0.60 8.65
N GLN A 40 -11.18 0.85 9.91
CA GLN A 40 -11.47 2.20 10.40
C GLN A 40 -10.29 3.17 10.31
N ARG A 41 -9.05 2.66 10.28
CA ARG A 41 -7.82 3.46 10.29
C ARG A 41 -7.00 3.31 9.00
N LEU A 42 -7.45 2.44 8.09
CA LEU A 42 -6.75 2.14 6.84
C LEU A 42 -7.20 3.09 5.74
N ALA A 43 -6.24 3.72 5.06
CA ALA A 43 -6.47 4.36 3.77
C ALA A 43 -5.88 3.48 2.67
N VAL A 44 -6.72 2.95 1.77
CA VAL A 44 -6.22 2.17 0.64
C VAL A 44 -5.75 3.16 -0.43
N THR A 45 -4.46 3.11 -0.74
CA THR A 45 -3.84 4.03 -1.69
C THR A 45 -3.14 3.27 -2.81
N TYR A 46 -3.01 3.93 -3.95
CA TYR A 46 -2.12 3.50 -5.04
C TYR A 46 -0.82 4.31 -5.05
N ASP A 47 -0.70 5.32 -4.17
CA ASP A 47 0.52 6.05 -3.92
C ASP A 47 1.51 5.10 -3.21
N PRO A 48 2.75 4.96 -3.71
CA PRO A 48 3.76 4.14 -3.06
C PRO A 48 4.25 4.69 -1.72
N GLU A 49 3.91 5.93 -1.35
CA GLU A 49 4.39 6.60 -0.12
C GLU A 49 5.93 6.64 -0.07
N THR A 50 6.53 7.22 -1.12
CA THR A 50 7.99 7.27 -1.33
C THR A 50 8.74 7.76 -0.08
N ASP A 51 8.27 8.83 0.55
CA ASP A 51 8.85 9.38 1.79
C ASP A 51 8.91 8.35 2.93
N SER A 52 7.86 7.52 3.07
CA SER A 52 7.83 6.46 4.09
C SER A 52 8.86 5.37 3.80
N ILE A 53 9.09 5.05 2.52
CA ILE A 53 10.11 4.08 2.10
C ILE A 53 11.51 4.63 2.40
N GLU A 54 11.76 5.91 2.08
CA GLU A 54 13.05 6.56 2.35
C GLU A 54 13.34 6.65 3.85
N GLU A 55 12.33 7.02 4.64
CA GLU A 55 12.41 7.04 6.09
C GLU A 55 12.75 5.66 6.66
N PHE A 56 12.04 4.63 6.20
CA PHE A 56 12.26 3.27 6.69
C PHE A 56 13.67 2.76 6.36
N ALA A 57 14.20 3.08 5.19
CA ALA A 57 15.57 2.74 4.82
C ALA A 57 16.60 3.47 5.69
N ARG A 58 16.36 4.74 5.99
CA ARG A 58 17.21 5.53 6.91
C ARG A 58 17.19 4.93 8.32
N LEU A 59 16.01 4.67 8.88
CA LEU A 59 15.87 4.03 10.18
C LEU A 59 16.57 2.66 10.23
N SER A 60 16.47 1.88 9.15
CA SER A 60 17.14 0.58 9.06
C SER A 60 18.66 0.70 9.10
N TYR A 61 19.23 1.76 8.54
CA TYR A 61 20.66 2.08 8.69
C TYR A 61 20.99 2.60 10.09
N ASP A 62 20.23 3.57 10.59
CA ASP A 62 20.47 4.21 11.89
C ASP A 62 20.42 3.20 13.06
N TYR A 63 19.54 2.20 12.99
CA TYR A 63 19.45 1.12 13.98
C TYR A 63 20.37 -0.08 13.70
N GLY A 64 21.22 0.00 12.68
CA GLY A 64 22.23 -1.03 12.38
C GLY A 64 21.70 -2.30 11.72
N TYR A 65 20.46 -2.32 11.23
CA TYR A 65 19.95 -3.42 10.41
C TYR A 65 20.60 -3.45 9.03
N LEU A 66 21.02 -2.28 8.52
CA LEU A 66 21.84 -2.13 7.32
C LEU A 66 23.25 -1.71 7.71
N LYS A 67 24.25 -2.37 7.12
CA LYS A 67 25.67 -2.05 7.38
C LYS A 67 26.10 -0.72 6.77
N GLU A 68 25.48 -0.34 5.67
CA GLU A 68 25.79 0.86 4.88
C GLU A 68 24.48 1.56 4.52
N GLN A 69 24.53 2.88 4.33
CA GLN A 69 23.36 3.64 3.92
C GLN A 69 22.98 3.24 2.48
N PRO A 70 21.77 2.70 2.25
CA PRO A 70 21.38 2.22 0.94
C PRO A 70 21.13 3.40 -0.01
N SER A 71 21.50 3.24 -1.28
CA SER A 71 20.99 4.09 -2.35
C SER A 71 19.61 3.60 -2.75
N LEU A 72 18.61 4.49 -2.74
CA LEU A 72 17.23 4.19 -3.13
C LEU A 72 16.93 4.60 -4.58
N LYS A 73 17.95 4.99 -5.34
CA LYS A 73 17.79 5.46 -6.71
C LYS A 73 17.11 4.39 -7.56
N GLY A 74 15.94 4.72 -8.10
CA GLY A 74 15.15 3.83 -8.96
C GLY A 74 14.38 2.74 -8.22
N LEU A 75 14.37 2.73 -6.88
CA LEU A 75 13.56 1.80 -6.09
C LEU A 75 12.07 2.06 -6.32
N VAL A 76 11.67 3.32 -6.35
CA VAL A 76 10.33 3.76 -6.72
C VAL A 76 10.39 4.40 -8.09
N ASN A 77 9.67 3.82 -9.05
CA ASN A 77 9.48 4.39 -10.38
C ASN A 77 7.97 4.47 -10.65
N THR A 78 7.45 5.70 -10.64
CA THR A 78 6.03 6.00 -10.82
C THR A 78 5.67 6.31 -12.28
N GLU A 79 6.57 6.15 -13.26
CA GLU A 79 6.33 6.55 -14.66
C GLU A 79 5.10 5.87 -15.27
N LEU A 80 5.02 4.54 -15.21
CA LEU A 80 3.88 3.78 -15.74
C LEU A 80 2.59 4.05 -14.95
N LEU A 81 2.72 4.25 -13.64
CA LEU A 81 1.60 4.59 -12.77
C LEU A 81 1.01 5.95 -13.15
N ASN A 82 1.86 6.96 -13.31
CA ASN A 82 1.48 8.32 -13.69
C ASN A 82 0.93 8.39 -15.12
N GLN A 83 1.42 7.54 -16.03
CA GLN A 83 0.78 7.38 -17.34
C GLN A 83 -0.67 6.91 -17.18
N ALA A 84 -0.90 5.83 -16.42
CA ALA A 84 -2.25 5.28 -16.21
C ALA A 84 -3.18 6.24 -15.45
N LEU A 85 -2.65 7.02 -14.49
CA LEU A 85 -3.40 8.06 -13.77
C LEU A 85 -3.86 9.18 -14.72
N ARG A 86 -2.96 9.61 -15.60
CA ARG A 86 -3.26 10.65 -16.60
C ARG A 86 -4.35 10.23 -17.58
N GLU A 87 -4.31 8.99 -18.06
CA GLU A 87 -5.35 8.42 -18.93
C GLU A 87 -6.73 8.40 -18.25
N LYS A 88 -6.76 8.36 -16.92
CA LYS A 88 -7.97 8.39 -16.08
C LYS A 88 -8.33 9.77 -15.55
N GLY A 89 -7.60 10.83 -15.92
CA GLY A 89 -7.82 12.19 -15.43
C GLY A 89 -7.53 12.37 -13.94
N LEU A 90 -6.73 11.50 -13.35
CA LEU A 90 -6.33 11.55 -11.94
C LEU A 90 -4.99 12.29 -11.78
N PRO A 91 -4.74 12.91 -10.60
CA PRO A 91 -3.46 13.56 -10.33
C PRO A 91 -2.32 12.52 -10.29
N PRO A 92 -1.10 12.92 -10.70
CA PRO A 92 0.08 12.05 -10.57
C PRO A 92 0.50 11.91 -9.10
N VAL A 93 1.25 10.86 -8.82
CA VAL A 93 1.92 10.60 -7.53
C VAL A 93 3.43 10.83 -7.66
N GLN A 94 4.11 11.01 -6.52
CA GLN A 94 5.55 11.27 -6.45
C GLN A 94 6.33 10.03 -6.05
#